data_AF-A0A6U9SV19-F1
#
_entry.id   AF-A0A6U9SV19-F1
#
_cell.length_a   1.000
_cell.length_b   1.000
_cell.length_c   1.000
_cell.angle_alpha   90.00
_cell.angle_beta   90.00
_cell.angle_gamma   90.00
#
_symmetry.space_group_name_H-M   'P 1'
#
loop_
_entity.id
_entity.type
_entity.pdbx_description
1 polymer ?
#
loop_
_entity_poly.entity_id
_entity_poly.type
_entity_poly.pdbx_seq_one_letter_code
_entity_poly.pdbx_strand_id
1 'polypeptide(L)'
;DVSYATAGWIDKNSDSLVPEVEQLLSEASKGLTRRLSDRTTIDAKRTVNSVSSKYLGNLSELLATLKECSVHYIRCFNPNDRREAGAFYNKYVLDQIVQCGTVEL
;
A
#
# COMPACT_ATOMS: atom_id res chain seq x y z
N ASP A 1 4.71 -18.33 -8.51
CA ASP A 1 4.77 -18.53 -7.06
C ASP A 1 5.39 -17.29 -6.42
N VAL A 2 4.98 -16.93 -5.21
CA VAL A 2 5.51 -15.76 -4.48
C VAL A 2 5.97 -16.22 -3.10
N SER A 3 7.26 -16.12 -2.83
CA SER A 3 7.84 -16.49 -1.53
C SER A 3 7.95 -15.27 -0.61
N TYR A 4 7.49 -15.40 0.63
CA TYR A 4 7.56 -14.33 1.63
C TYR A 4 8.61 -14.65 2.70
N ALA A 5 9.52 -13.70 2.94
CA ALA A 5 10.44 -13.75 4.08
C ALA A 5 9.78 -13.12 5.32
N THR A 6 9.86 -13.82 6.46
CA THR A 6 9.22 -13.39 7.72
C THR A 6 10.12 -12.55 8.62
N ALA A 7 11.41 -12.46 8.31
CA ALA A 7 12.38 -11.69 9.10
C ALA A 7 12.02 -10.19 9.13
N GLY A 8 11.95 -9.63 10.35
CA GLY A 8 11.62 -8.22 10.59
C GLY A 8 10.16 -7.84 10.30
N TRP A 9 9.26 -8.82 10.14
CA TRP A 9 7.86 -8.54 9.78
C TRP A 9 7.09 -7.85 10.90
N ILE A 10 7.35 -8.21 12.16
CA ILE A 10 6.71 -7.58 13.33
C ILE A 10 7.10 -6.11 13.43
N ASP A 11 8.39 -5.80 13.26
CA ASP A 11 8.89 -4.42 13.33
C ASP A 11 8.31 -3.57 12.20
N LYS A 12 8.27 -4.10 10.97
CA LYS A 12 7.64 -3.43 9.82
C LYS A 12 6.14 -3.20 9.98
N ASN A 13 5.46 -4.07 10.74
CA ASN A 13 4.03 -3.98 10.98
C ASN A 13 3.69 -3.06 12.17
N SER A 14 4.68 -2.70 12.99
CA SER A 14 4.50 -1.78 14.11
C SER A 14 4.45 -0.33 13.61
N ASP A 15 3.30 0.33 13.75
CA ASP A 15 3.12 1.76 13.42
C ASP A 15 3.30 2.66 14.67
N SER A 16 4.12 2.20 15.63
CA SER A 16 4.36 2.91 16.89
C SER A 16 5.62 3.77 16.78
N LEU A 17 5.47 5.07 17.00
CA LEU A 17 6.61 5.96 17.20
C LEU A 17 7.04 5.93 18.67
N VAL A 18 8.34 6.13 18.88
CA VAL A 18 8.89 6.28 20.23
C VAL A 18 8.41 7.63 20.79
N PRO A 19 7.85 7.72 22.00
CA PRO A 19 7.23 8.94 22.53
C PRO A 19 8.15 10.18 22.50
N GLU A 20 9.46 9.98 22.69
CA GLU A 20 10.47 11.03 22.64
C GLU A 20 10.56 11.69 21.26
N VAL A 21 10.36 10.91 20.19
CA VAL A 21 10.33 11.41 18.81
C VAL A 21 9.06 12.20 18.55
N GLU A 22 7.91 11.75 19.08
CA GLU A 22 6.66 12.50 18.99
C GLU A 22 6.76 13.86 19.69
N GLN A 23 7.34 13.88 20.90
CA GLN A 23 7.57 15.12 21.64
C GLN A 23 8.50 16.07 20.88
N LEU A 24 9.64 15.57 20.38
CA LEU A 24 10.59 16.38 19.61
C LEU A 24 9.95 17.04 18.38
N LEU A 25 9.09 16.31 17.67
CA LEU A 25 8.39 16.83 16.49
C LEU A 25 7.39 17.93 16.86
N SER A 26 6.72 17.79 18.00
CA SER A 26 5.77 18.80 18.50
C SER A 26 6.45 20.12 18.90
N GLU A 27 7.66 20.03 19.44
CA GLU A 27 8.46 21.17 19.89
C GLU A 27 9.25 21.83 18.74
N ALA A 28 9.21 21.26 17.54
CA ALA A 28 9.98 21.75 16.40
C ALA A 28 9.69 23.23 16.09
N SER A 29 10.73 23.99 15.77
CA SER A 29 10.64 25.43 15.46
C SER A 29 9.95 25.72 14.13
N LYS A 30 10.01 24.78 13.17
CA LYS A 30 9.36 24.90 11.87
C LYS A 30 7.91 24.45 11.96
N GLY A 31 6.99 25.32 11.54
CA GLY A 31 5.56 25.03 11.58
C GLY A 31 5.12 23.80 10.79
N LEU A 32 5.80 23.45 9.68
CA LEU A 32 5.50 22.22 8.95
C LEU A 32 5.77 20.97 9.79
N THR A 33 6.91 20.91 10.48
CA THR A 33 7.32 19.76 11.29
C THR A 33 6.35 19.52 12.44
N ARG A 34 5.92 20.59 13.12
CA ARG A 34 4.90 20.50 14.18
C ARG A 34 3.55 19.99 13.66
N ARG A 35 3.13 20.43 12.46
CA ARG A 35 1.89 19.91 11.85
C ARG A 35 1.97 18.44 11.45
N LEU A 36 3.18 17.89 11.27
CA LEU A 36 3.35 16.45 11.03
C LEU A 36 3.20 15.62 12.32
N SER A 37 3.47 16.20 13.50
CA SER A 37 3.21 15.55 14.79
C SER A 37 1.77 15.66 15.26
N ASP A 38 0.99 16.59 14.69
CA ASP A 38 -0.45 16.68 14.92
C ASP A 38 -1.12 15.47 14.28
N ARG A 39 -1.02 14.30 14.93
CA ARG A 39 -1.86 13.16 14.59
C ARG A 39 -3.29 13.65 14.83
N THR A 40 -4.04 13.86 13.75
CA THR A 40 -5.49 13.99 13.79
C THR A 40 -6.00 12.98 14.79
N THR A 41 -6.69 13.44 15.83
CA THR A 41 -7.27 12.65 16.91
C THR A 41 -8.32 11.71 16.33
N ILE A 42 -7.88 10.65 15.66
CA ILE A 42 -8.70 9.52 15.27
C ILE A 42 -8.40 8.48 16.34
N ASP A 43 -9.22 8.56 17.38
CA ASP A 43 -9.37 7.61 18.48
C ASP A 43 -8.10 7.18 19.20
N ALA A 44 -7.80 7.91 20.29
CA ALA A 44 -6.95 7.49 21.39
C ALA A 44 -7.55 6.31 22.21
N LYS A 45 -8.18 5.35 21.56
CA LYS A 45 -8.45 4.03 22.15
C LYS A 45 -7.29 3.13 21.78
N ARG A 46 -6.75 2.45 22.80
CA ARG A 46 -5.65 1.49 22.81
C ARG A 46 -5.89 0.25 21.92
N THR A 47 -6.22 0.44 20.66
CA THR A 47 -6.15 -0.59 19.64
C THR A 47 -4.73 -0.62 19.11
N VAL A 48 -4.16 -1.82 19.05
CA VAL A 48 -2.85 -2.07 18.44
C VAL A 48 -2.94 -1.60 16.98
N ASN A 49 -2.48 -0.37 16.72
CA ASN A 49 -2.45 0.21 15.38
C ASN A 49 -1.27 -0.43 14.65
N SER A 50 -1.54 -1.52 13.95
CA SER A 50 -0.58 -2.11 13.02
C SER A 50 -0.73 -1.49 11.63
N VAL A 51 0.37 -1.45 10.88
CA VAL A 51 0.37 -1.02 9.48
C VAL A 51 -0.64 -1.83 8.67
N SER A 52 -0.71 -3.15 8.91
CA SER A 52 -1.67 -4.04 8.26
C SER A 52 -3.12 -3.71 8.58
N SER A 53 -3.44 -3.42 9.84
CA SER A 53 -4.81 -3.05 10.25
C SER A 53 -5.27 -1.75 9.58
N LYS A 54 -4.38 -0.74 9.54
CA LYS A 54 -4.65 0.52 8.84
C LYS A 54 -4.84 0.32 7.34
N TYR A 55 -3.98 -0.49 6.72
CA TYR A 55 -4.08 -0.82 5.30
C TYR A 55 -5.40 -1.52 4.96
N LEU A 56 -5.82 -2.51 5.77
CA LEU A 56 -7.09 -3.22 5.57
C LEU A 56 -8.30 -2.30 5.74
N GLY A 57 -8.26 -1.38 6.70
CA GLY A 57 -9.28 -0.35 6.88
C GLY A 57 -9.42 0.53 5.63
N ASN A 58 -8.31 1.13 5.19
CA ASN A 58 -8.26 1.98 4.01
C ASN A 58 -8.70 1.24 2.73
N LEU A 59 -8.29 -0.03 2.58
CA LEU A 59 -8.69 -0.87 1.45
C LEU A 59 -10.20 -1.14 1.45
N SER A 60 -10.78 -1.38 2.63
CA SER A 60 -12.22 -1.62 2.76
C SER A 60 -13.03 -0.38 2.39
N GLU A 61 -12.59 0.80 2.84
CA GLU A 61 -13.18 2.09 2.47
C GLU A 61 -13.09 2.34 0.96
N LEU A 62 -11.91 2.16 0.36
CA LEU A 62 -11.70 2.29 -1.08
C LEU A 62 -12.64 1.37 -1.88
N LEU A 63 -12.76 0.10 -1.47
CA LEU A 63 -13.65 -0.86 -2.13
C LEU A 63 -15.12 -0.50 -1.98
N ALA A 64 -15.53 0.11 -0.85
CA ALA A 64 -16.89 0.62 -0.68
C ALA A 64 -17.18 1.75 -1.68
N THR A 65 -16.29 2.74 -1.78
CA THR A 65 -16.43 3.85 -2.75
C THR A 65 -16.50 3.35 -4.20
N LEU A 66 -15.65 2.39 -4.57
CA LEU A 66 -15.65 1.83 -5.92
C LEU A 66 -16.97 1.11 -6.27
N LYS A 67 -17.62 0.47 -5.29
CA LYS A 67 -18.90 -0.24 -5.49
C LYS A 67 -20.08 0.69 -5.76
N GLU A 68 -19.98 1.96 -5.36
CA GLU A 68 -21.01 2.97 -5.59
C GLU A 68 -20.94 3.59 -7.00
N CYS A 69 -19.87 3.30 -7.75
CA CYS A 69 -19.61 3.88 -9.06
C CYS A 69 -19.85 2.88 -10.21
N SER A 70 -20.13 3.41 -11.41
CA SER A 70 -20.02 2.63 -12.65
C SER A 70 -18.56 2.40 -12.98
N VAL A 71 -18.11 1.14 -13.02
CA VAL A 71 -16.68 0.82 -13.16
C VAL A 71 -16.28 0.64 -14.62
N HIS A 72 -15.21 1.31 -15.02
CA HIS A 72 -14.53 1.13 -16.29
C HIS A 72 -13.11 0.64 -16.03
N TYR A 73 -12.67 -0.39 -16.77
CA TYR A 73 -11.38 -1.04 -16.53
C TYR A 73 -10.41 -0.83 -17.70
N ILE A 74 -9.16 -0.50 -17.38
CA ILE A 74 -8.04 -0.52 -18.32
C ILE A 74 -7.06 -1.57 -17.80
N ARG A 75 -6.69 -2.54 -18.66
CA ARG A 75 -5.68 -3.55 -18.36
C ARG A 75 -4.40 -3.22 -19.11
N CYS A 76 -3.32 -3.05 -18.37
CA CYS A 76 -1.99 -2.77 -18.91
C CYS A 76 -1.13 -4.03 -18.86
N PHE A 77 -0.43 -4.33 -19.95
CA PHE A 77 0.50 -5.45 -20.03
C PHE A 77 1.89 -4.94 -20.36
N ASN A 78 2.90 -5.42 -19.63
CA ASN A 78 4.28 -5.11 -19.94
C ASN A 78 4.76 -6.03 -21.09
N PRO A 79 5.16 -5.50 -22.27
CA PRO A 79 5.51 -6.34 -23.41
C PRO A 79 6.82 -7.10 -23.23
N ASN A 80 7.73 -6.62 -22.38
CA ASN A 80 9.00 -7.28 -22.06
C ASN A 80 9.54 -6.80 -20.70
N ASP A 81 10.28 -7.65 -20.00
CA ASP A 81 10.89 -7.36 -18.69
C ASP A 81 12.17 -6.50 -18.79
N ARG A 82 12.76 -6.40 -19.98
CA ARG A 82 14.01 -5.64 -20.23
C ARG A 82 13.82 -4.16 -20.49
N ARG A 83 12.57 -3.69 -20.59
CA ARG A 83 12.22 -2.29 -20.94
C ARG A 83 12.74 -1.87 -22.30
N GLU A 84 12.85 -2.80 -23.23
CA GLU A 84 13.29 -2.58 -24.61
C GLU A 84 12.12 -2.10 -25.47
N ALA A 85 12.28 -0.99 -26.18
CA ALA A 85 11.25 -0.49 -27.08
C ALA A 85 11.05 -1.44 -28.28
N GLY A 86 9.80 -1.72 -28.62
CA GLY A 86 9.45 -2.60 -29.75
C GLY A 86 9.65 -4.10 -29.52
N ALA A 87 10.24 -4.51 -28.39
CA ALA A 87 10.38 -5.92 -28.04
C ALA A 87 9.09 -6.46 -27.41
N PHE A 88 8.67 -7.66 -27.83
CA PHE A 88 7.48 -8.33 -27.32
C PHE A 88 7.77 -9.79 -27.01
N TYR A 89 7.61 -10.19 -25.75
CA TYR A 89 7.90 -11.54 -25.28
C TYR A 89 6.59 -12.29 -25.00
N ASN A 90 6.20 -13.13 -25.96
CA ASN A 90 4.90 -13.82 -25.96
C ASN A 90 4.58 -14.52 -24.64
N LYS A 91 5.50 -15.34 -24.12
CA LYS A 91 5.29 -16.07 -22.86
C LYS A 91 5.12 -15.12 -21.66
N TYR A 92 5.92 -14.06 -21.60
CA TYR A 92 5.86 -13.07 -20.53
C TYR A 92 4.52 -12.30 -20.50
N VAL A 93 4.00 -11.95 -21.67
CA VAL A 93 2.68 -11.29 -21.78
C VAL A 93 1.54 -12.29 -21.52
N LEU A 94 1.64 -13.51 -22.03
CA LEU A 94 0.66 -14.57 -21.79
C LEU A 94 0.53 -14.88 -20.29
N ASP A 95 1.65 -15.00 -19.59
CA ASP A 95 1.66 -15.25 -18.15
C ASP A 95 0.91 -14.13 -17.39
N GLN A 96 1.07 -12.86 -17.79
CA GLN A 96 0.31 -11.73 -17.21
C GLN A 96 -1.20 -11.81 -17.53
N ILE A 97 -1.58 -12.17 -18.76
CA ILE A 97 -2.98 -12.32 -19.19
C ILE A 97 -3.70 -13.38 -18.34
N VAL A 98 -3.03 -14.52 -18.12
CA VAL A 98 -3.54 -15.60 -17.27
C VAL A 98 -3.61 -15.16 -15.81
N GLN A 99 -2.54 -14.58 -15.27
CA GLN A 99 -2.46 -14.15 -13.87
C GLN A 99 -3.44 -13.02 -13.52
N CYS A 100 -3.77 -12.13 -14.45
CA CYS A 100 -4.76 -11.08 -14.22
C CYS A 100 -6.21 -11.54 -14.42
N GLY A 101 -6.43 -12.82 -14.77
CA GLY A 101 -7.76 -13.40 -14.98
C GLY A 101 -8.46 -12.85 -16.23
N THR A 102 -7.70 -12.46 -17.26
CA THR A 102 -8.31 -12.05 -18.56
C THR A 102 -8.80 -13.25 -19.35
N VAL A 103 -8.11 -14.38 -19.24
CA VAL A 103 -8.46 -15.65 -19.87
C VAL A 103 -8.32 -16.73 -18.81
N GLU A 104 -9.36 -17.52 -18.60
CA GLU A 104 -9.28 -18.76 -17.84
C GLU A 104 -8.83 -19.86 -18.82
N LEU A 105 -7.68 -20.48 -18.56
CA LEU A 105 -7.17 -21.65 -19.30
C LEU A 105 -7.53 -22.94 -18.56
#